data_AF-A0A348VDM2-F1
#
_entry.id   AF-A0A348VDM2-F1
#
_cell.length_a   1.000
_cell.length_b   1.000
_cell.length_c   1.000
_cell.angle_alpha   90.00
_cell.angle_beta   90.00
_cell.angle_gamma   90.00
#
_symmetry.space_group_name_H-M   'P 1'
#
loop_
_entity.id
_entity.type
_entity.pdbx_description
1 polymer ?
#
loop_
_entity_poly.entity_id
_entity_poly.type
_entity_poly.pdbx_seq_one_letter_code
_entity_poly.pdbx_strand_id
1 'polypeptide(L)'
;MYDWNRLVGWTRHCSFGLREEWLQVFIESENGERREWDLGNKQVESLARWVKTIGLKEKDGSLTEFGSALVTGKLSIHDMVFWEIAWVNAAFSFPTAKWYVHSFVG
;
A
#
# COMPACT_ATOMS: atom_id res chain seq x y z
N MET A 1 2.68 -2.81 -26.88
CA MET A 1 1.41 -2.31 -26.30
C MET A 1 0.97 -3.30 -25.23
N TYR A 2 0.58 -2.83 -24.03
CA TYR A 2 0.09 -3.71 -22.96
C TYR A 2 -1.23 -4.35 -23.36
N ASP A 3 -1.35 -5.67 -23.16
CA ASP A 3 -2.63 -6.38 -23.29
C ASP A 3 -3.37 -6.32 -21.95
N TRP A 4 -4.17 -5.27 -21.76
CA TRP A 4 -4.90 -5.00 -20.51
C TRP A 4 -5.91 -6.10 -20.15
N ASN A 5 -6.41 -6.85 -21.13
CA ASN A 5 -7.38 -7.92 -20.91
C ASN A 5 -6.79 -9.13 -20.18
N ARG A 6 -5.45 -9.25 -20.14
CA ARG A 6 -4.76 -10.33 -19.41
C ARG A 6 -4.49 -9.99 -17.94
N LEU A 7 -4.67 -8.73 -17.52
CA LEU A 7 -4.41 -8.33 -16.14
C LEU A 7 -5.61 -8.63 -15.25
N VAL A 8 -5.32 -9.12 -14.04
CA VAL A 8 -6.31 -9.46 -13.01
C VAL A 8 -6.09 -8.66 -11.73
N GLY A 9 -7.14 -8.50 -10.92
CA GLY A 9 -7.05 -7.80 -9.64
C GLY A 9 -7.21 -6.27 -9.74
N TRP A 10 -7.97 -5.79 -10.72
CA TRP A 10 -8.33 -4.37 -10.86
C TRP A 10 -9.02 -3.77 -9.63
N THR A 11 -9.78 -4.59 -8.88
CA THR A 11 -10.51 -4.21 -7.67
C THR A 11 -9.86 -4.74 -6.40
N ARG A 12 -8.55 -5.07 -6.44
CA ARG A 12 -7.82 -5.71 -5.32
C ARG A 12 -8.03 -4.98 -4.00
N HIS A 13 -8.12 -3.66 -3.99
CA HIS A 13 -8.26 -2.87 -2.76
C HIS A 13 -9.71 -2.56 -2.37
N CYS A 14 -10.68 -3.32 -2.87
CA CYS A 14 -12.11 -3.12 -2.58
C CYS A 14 -12.57 -1.68 -2.87
N SER A 15 -12.09 -1.08 -3.97
CA SER A 15 -12.31 0.34 -4.36
C SER A 15 -11.82 1.41 -3.39
N PHE A 16 -11.12 1.05 -2.31
CA PHE A 16 -10.53 2.03 -1.41
C PHE A 16 -9.15 2.47 -1.90
N GLY A 17 -8.91 3.78 -1.87
CA GLY A 17 -7.56 4.34 -1.92
C GLY A 17 -6.82 4.11 -0.60
N LEU A 18 -5.49 4.12 -0.67
CA LEU A 18 -4.65 4.16 0.52
C LEU A 18 -4.78 5.53 1.19
N ARG A 19 -4.83 5.54 2.52
CA ARG A 19 -4.98 6.75 3.33
C ARG A 19 -3.90 6.80 4.40
N GLU A 20 -3.51 8.01 4.77
CA GLU A 20 -2.44 8.25 5.75
C GLU A 20 -2.82 7.68 7.12
N GLU A 21 -4.07 7.88 7.55
CA GLU A 21 -4.60 7.34 8.80
C GLU A 21 -4.57 5.81 8.85
N TRP A 22 -4.64 5.12 7.71
CA TRP A 22 -4.52 3.67 7.65
C TRP A 22 -3.06 3.20 7.78
N LEU A 23 -2.12 4.00 7.29
CA LEU A 23 -0.70 3.73 7.50
C LEU A 23 -0.32 3.96 8.97
N GLN A 24 -0.92 4.95 9.62
CA GLN A 24 -0.80 5.12 11.06
C GLN A 24 -1.32 3.89 11.82
N VAL A 25 -2.51 3.39 11.45
CA VAL A 25 -3.06 2.13 11.98
C VAL A 25 -2.08 0.96 11.81
N PHE A 26 -1.49 0.86 10.63
CA PHE A 26 -0.50 -0.17 10.33
C PHE A 26 0.74 -0.05 11.24
N ILE A 27 1.36 1.13 11.33
CA ILE A 27 2.56 1.36 12.16
C ILE A 27 2.30 0.98 13.61
N GLU A 28 1.20 1.47 14.18
CA GLU A 28 0.81 1.17 15.57
C GLU A 28 0.54 -0.33 15.77
N SER A 29 -0.08 -0.99 14.80
CA SER A 29 -0.32 -2.45 14.85
C SER A 29 0.96 -3.28 14.83
N GLU A 30 1.97 -2.89 14.03
CA GLU A 30 3.27 -3.58 13.99
C GLU A 30 4.09 -3.35 15.26
N ASN A 31 3.91 -2.21 15.92
CA ASN A 31 4.49 -1.92 17.23
C ASN A 31 3.75 -2.60 18.41
N GLY A 32 2.72 -3.38 18.13
CA GLY A 32 1.96 -4.12 19.13
C GLY A 32 0.97 -3.26 19.92
N GLU A 33 0.70 -2.03 19.47
CA GLU A 33 -0.30 -1.18 20.09
C GLU A 33 -1.69 -1.72 19.80
N ARG A 34 -2.47 -1.93 20.87
CA ARG A 34 -3.88 -2.32 20.75
C ARG A 34 -4.74 -1.07 20.92
N ARG A 35 -5.25 -0.55 19.81
CA ARG A 35 -6.32 0.45 19.81
C ARG A 35 -7.54 -0.11 19.08
N GLU A 36 -8.73 0.33 19.51
CA GLU A 36 -9.92 0.17 18.69
C GLU A 36 -9.78 1.11 17.49
N TRP A 37 -9.55 0.51 16.33
CA TRP A 37 -9.53 1.24 15.07
C TRP A 37 -10.94 1.33 14.53
N ASP A 38 -11.37 2.54 14.16
CA ASP A 38 -12.64 2.75 13.45
C ASP A 38 -12.50 2.35 11.97
N LEU A 39 -12.01 1.14 11.73
CA LEU A 39 -11.92 0.53 10.40
C LEU A 39 -12.94 -0.59 10.27
N GLY A 40 -13.84 -0.45 9.30
CA GLY A 40 -14.74 -1.53 8.91
C GLY A 40 -13.98 -2.72 8.33
N ASN A 41 -14.58 -3.91 8.38
CA ASN A 41 -13.95 -5.16 7.93
C ASN A 41 -13.33 -5.08 6.51
N LYS A 42 -14.00 -4.39 5.58
CA LYS A 42 -13.50 -4.21 4.20
C LYS A 42 -12.35 -3.22 4.09
N GLN A 43 -12.26 -2.26 5.01
CA GLN A 43 -11.12 -1.34 5.11
C GLN A 43 -9.89 -2.06 5.65
N VAL A 44 -10.05 -2.90 6.68
CA VAL A 44 -8.98 -3.77 7.18
C VAL A 44 -8.45 -4.71 6.08
N GLU A 45 -9.35 -5.37 5.35
CA GLU A 45 -8.99 -6.22 4.20
C GLU A 45 -8.22 -5.43 3.12
N SER A 46 -8.67 -4.20 2.83
CA SER A 46 -8.03 -3.32 1.84
C SER A 46 -6.65 -2.86 2.31
N LEU A 47 -6.51 -2.43 3.57
CA LEU A 47 -5.24 -2.04 4.17
C LEU A 47 -4.21 -3.18 4.09
N ALA A 48 -4.60 -4.40 4.48
CA ALA A 48 -3.72 -5.57 4.38
C ALA A 48 -3.22 -5.83 2.94
N ARG A 49 -4.00 -5.46 1.93
CA ARG A 49 -3.58 -5.54 0.52
C ARG A 49 -2.74 -4.35 0.09
N TRP A 50 -3.05 -3.15 0.58
CA TRP A 50 -2.29 -1.94 0.30
C TRP A 50 -0.86 -2.05 0.80
N VAL A 51 -0.62 -2.46 2.06
CA VAL A 51 0.74 -2.57 2.62
C VAL A 51 1.62 -3.53 1.80
N LYS A 52 1.04 -4.56 1.19
CA LYS A 52 1.75 -5.44 0.24
C LYS A 52 1.95 -4.78 -1.13
N THR A 53 0.96 -4.03 -1.60
CA THR A 53 0.99 -3.36 -2.91
C THR A 53 2.04 -2.26 -2.98
N ILE A 54 2.19 -1.48 -1.91
CA ILE A 54 3.20 -0.41 -1.82
C ILE A 54 4.55 -0.92 -1.28
N GLY A 55 4.68 -2.23 -1.04
CA GLY A 55 5.96 -2.86 -0.69
C GLY A 55 6.40 -2.70 0.76
N LEU A 56 5.48 -2.44 1.71
CA LEU A 56 5.79 -2.44 3.15
C LEU A 56 5.82 -3.86 3.72
N LYS A 57 5.04 -4.78 3.14
CA LYS A 57 5.01 -6.20 3.51
C LYS A 57 5.24 -7.11 2.33
N GLU A 58 5.93 -8.21 2.60
CA GLU A 58 6.06 -9.34 1.70
C GLU A 58 4.74 -10.11 1.56
N LYS A 59 4.71 -11.05 0.61
CA LYS A 59 3.53 -11.91 0.38
C LYS A 59 3.17 -12.74 1.62
N ASP A 60 4.17 -13.22 2.34
CA ASP A 60 4.03 -13.99 3.58
C ASP A 60 3.61 -13.13 4.79
N GLY A 61 3.64 -11.80 4.64
CA GLY A 61 3.27 -10.85 5.70
C GLY A 61 4.43 -10.34 6.55
N SER A 62 5.67 -10.77 6.28
CA SER A 62 6.86 -10.18 6.89
C SER A 62 7.09 -8.73 6.41
N LEU A 63 7.74 -7.91 7.24
CA LEU A 63 8.12 -6.54 6.85
C LEU A 63 9.27 -6.59 5.83
N THR A 64 9.18 -5.75 4.80
CA THR A 64 10.32 -5.45 3.93
C THR A 64 11.28 -4.48 4.62
N GLU A 65 12.43 -4.19 4.02
CA GLU A 65 13.30 -3.11 4.50
C GLU A 65 12.59 -1.75 4.49
N PHE A 66 11.80 -1.47 3.45
CA PHE A 66 10.98 -0.26 3.36
C PHE A 66 9.93 -0.19 4.46
N GLY A 67 9.23 -1.30 4.74
CA GLY A 67 8.27 -1.40 5.84
C GLY A 67 8.94 -1.25 7.21
N SER A 68 10.09 -1.87 7.40
CA SER A 68 10.87 -1.76 8.64
C SER A 68 11.35 -0.34 8.88
N ALA A 69 11.83 0.37 7.85
CA ALA A 69 12.22 1.78 7.96
C ALA A 69 11.06 2.66 8.42
N LEU A 70 9.84 2.41 7.91
CA LEU A 70 8.64 3.12 8.35
C LEU A 70 8.28 2.82 9.81
N VAL A 71 8.18 1.54 10.17
CA VAL A 71 7.76 1.12 11.52
C VAL A 71 8.77 1.57 12.59
N THR A 72 10.06 1.58 12.27
CA THR A 72 11.14 2.02 13.17
C THR A 72 11.32 3.55 13.23
N GLY A 73 10.53 4.31 12.46
CA GLY A 73 10.61 5.78 12.41
C GLY A 73 11.83 6.33 11.70
N LYS A 74 12.59 5.50 10.96
CA LYS A 74 13.66 5.96 10.07
C LYS A 74 13.12 6.66 8.81
N LEU A 75 11.85 6.40 8.50
CA LEU A 75 11.09 7.02 7.43
C LEU A 75 9.70 7.39 7.96
N SER A 76 9.17 8.54 7.56
CA SER A 76 7.84 9.02 7.96
C SER A 76 6.84 8.96 6.80
N ILE A 77 5.56 8.72 7.12
CA ILE A 77 4.46 8.86 6.15
C ILE A 77 4.24 10.31 5.70
N HIS A 78 4.83 11.28 6.40
CA HIS A 78 4.80 12.69 5.99
C HIS A 78 5.98 13.05 5.07
N ASP A 79 6.96 12.15 4.89
CA ASP A 79 8.09 12.39 4.00
C ASP A 79 7.68 12.17 2.55
N MET A 80 8.05 13.09 1.66
CA MET A 80 7.76 12.95 0.22
C MET A 80 8.36 11.67 -0.37
N VAL A 81 9.58 11.31 0.07
CA VAL A 81 10.28 10.12 -0.42
C VAL A 81 9.53 8.82 -0.10
N PHE A 82 8.78 8.77 1.01
CA PHE A 82 7.92 7.63 1.31
C PHE A 82 6.86 7.45 0.22
N TRP A 83 6.18 8.54 -0.15
CA TRP A 83 5.13 8.52 -1.16
C TRP A 83 5.65 8.25 -2.56
N GLU A 84 6.85 8.75 -2.89
CA GLU A 84 7.53 8.45 -4.16
C GLU A 84 7.77 6.93 -4.30
N ILE A 85 8.37 6.31 -3.28
CA ILE A 85 8.63 4.86 -3.27
C ILE A 85 7.32 4.07 -3.29
N ALA A 86 6.35 4.44 -2.46
CA ALA A 86 5.05 3.80 -2.41
C ALA A 86 4.32 3.85 -3.76
N TRP A 87 4.38 4.99 -4.45
CA TRP A 87 3.76 5.18 -5.76
C TRP A 87 4.45 4.37 -6.85
N VAL A 88 5.79 4.34 -6.87
CA VAL A 88 6.56 3.48 -7.78
C VAL A 88 6.15 2.02 -7.58
N ASN A 89 6.14 1.53 -6.35
CA ASN A 89 5.73 0.15 -6.05
C ASN A 89 4.30 -0.13 -6.49
N ALA A 90 3.37 0.79 -6.26
CA ALA A 90 1.99 0.68 -6.71
C ALA A 90 1.89 0.61 -8.24
N ALA A 91 2.59 1.48 -8.97
CA ALA A 91 2.59 1.50 -10.44
C ALA A 91 3.08 0.18 -11.05
N PHE A 92 4.03 -0.50 -10.41
CA PHE A 92 4.51 -1.80 -10.88
C PHE A 92 3.62 -2.98 -10.44
N SER A 93 2.97 -2.88 -9.27
CA SER A 93 2.30 -4.00 -8.60
C SER A 93 0.77 -4.04 -8.75
N PHE A 94 0.15 -2.91 -9.12
CA PHE A 94 -1.29 -2.73 -9.21
C PHE A 94 -1.73 -2.37 -10.64
N PRO A 95 -2.57 -3.20 -11.31
CA PRO A 95 -3.00 -2.94 -12.68
C PRO A 95 -3.60 -1.55 -12.92
N THR A 96 -4.40 -1.04 -11.98
CA THR A 96 -5.04 0.28 -12.14
C THR A 96 -4.00 1.41 -12.10
N ALA A 97 -3.04 1.36 -11.18
CA ALA A 97 -1.95 2.35 -11.13
C ALA A 97 -1.04 2.23 -12.37
N LYS A 98 -0.70 1.01 -12.78
CA LYS A 98 0.05 0.74 -14.02
C LYS A 98 -0.63 1.35 -15.24
N TRP A 99 -1.92 1.10 -15.39
CA TRP A 99 -2.72 1.64 -16.48
C TRP A 99 -2.75 3.17 -16.46
N TYR A 100 -2.93 3.77 -15.29
CA TYR A 100 -2.94 5.22 -15.14
C TYR A 100 -1.61 5.85 -15.60
N VAL A 101 -0.47 5.34 -15.10
CA VAL A 101 0.86 5.85 -15.47
C VAL A 101 1.10 5.71 -16.97
N HIS A 102 0.82 4.54 -17.54
CA HIS A 102 1.04 4.31 -18.98
C HIS A 102 0.10 5.06 -19.91
N SER A 103 -1.09 5.44 -19.45
CA SER A 103 -2.12 6.04 -20.33
C SER A 103 -2.20 7.56 -20.21
N PHE A 104 -1.72 8.15 -19.11
CA PHE A 104 -1.92 9.58 -18.84
C PHE A 104 -0.65 10.33 -18.41
N VAL A 105 0.41 9.64 -17.98
CA VAL A 105 1.65 10.26 -17.50
C VAL A 105 2.82 10.05 -18.47
N GLY A 106 2.75 9.00 -19.30
CA GLY A 106 3.76 8.64 -20.30
C GLY A 106 3.61 9.35 -21.64
#